data_AF-A0A0F9BCT3-F1
#
_entry.id   AF-A0A0F9BCT3-F1
#
_cell.length_a   1.000
_cell.length_b   1.000
_cell.length_c   1.000
_cell.angle_alpha   90.00
_cell.angle_beta   90.00
_cell.angle_gamma   90.00
#
_symmetry.space_group_name_H-M   'P 1'
#
loop_
_entity.id
_entity.type
_entity.pdbx_description
1 polymer ?
#
loop_
_entity_poly.entity_id
_entity_poly.type
_entity_poly.pdbx_seq_one_letter_code
_entity_poly.pdbx_strand_id
1 'polypeptide(L)'
;MKIFFALIVLAIPFYTYPCPLTITNDTDHTVLLIDPNGPEAVLIPTKKSMIIDPTLTHPLMKYISNEQLDIYYTEESSPNLFYKRYRLTEKYCSDDPEKNKLTLSQILQFVDQPTKRFKVKKIQKTEKSIEHKHN
;
A
#
# COMPACT_ATOMS: atom_id res chain seq x y z
N MET A 1 21.77 -51.24 9.47
CA MET A 1 22.15 -50.21 8.48
C MET A 1 21.41 -48.93 8.84
N LYS A 2 22.08 -47.95 9.48
CA LYS A 2 21.44 -46.71 9.94
C LYS A 2 21.62 -45.65 8.84
N ILE A 3 20.55 -45.35 8.10
CA ILE A 3 20.54 -44.27 7.12
C ILE A 3 20.38 -42.96 7.90
N PHE A 4 21.47 -42.20 8.01
CA PHE A 4 21.42 -40.83 8.50
C PHE A 4 20.79 -39.95 7.41
N PHE A 5 19.54 -39.54 7.60
CA PHE A 5 18.97 -38.43 6.83
C PHE A 5 19.61 -37.14 7.34
N ALA A 6 20.57 -36.61 6.59
CA ALA A 6 21.07 -35.27 6.81
C ALA A 6 20.01 -34.28 6.29
N LEU A 7 19.22 -33.73 7.21
CA LEU A 7 18.25 -32.69 6.91
C LEU A 7 19.01 -31.38 6.75
N ILE A 8 19.46 -31.10 5.52
CA ILE A 8 20.03 -29.80 5.15
C ILE A 8 18.88 -28.79 5.19
N VAL A 9 18.72 -28.13 6.33
CA VAL A 9 17.91 -26.92 6.44
C VAL A 9 18.65 -25.86 5.62
N LEU A 10 18.27 -25.72 4.35
CA LEU A 10 18.68 -24.59 3.52
C LEU A 10 18.21 -23.32 4.22
N ALA A 11 19.13 -22.62 4.88
CA ALA A 11 18.93 -21.25 5.30
C ALA A 11 18.85 -20.39 4.03
N ILE A 12 17.69 -20.39 3.39
CA ILE A 12 17.39 -19.46 2.32
C ILE A 12 17.36 -18.08 2.99
N PRO A 13 18.27 -17.16 2.63
CA PRO A 13 18.21 -15.82 3.18
C PRO A 13 16.87 -15.23 2.77
N PHE A 14 16.13 -14.68 3.72
CA PHE A 14 14.95 -13.86 3.47
C PHE A 14 15.42 -12.57 2.79
N TYR A 15 15.75 -12.66 1.51
CA TYR A 15 16.01 -11.51 0.68
C TYR A 15 14.66 -10.81 0.49
N THR A 16 14.55 -9.60 1.04
CA THR A 16 13.44 -8.70 0.73
C THR A 16 13.63 -8.19 -0.69
N TYR A 17 12.57 -8.24 -1.49
CA TYR A 17 12.62 -7.77 -2.88
C TYR A 17 11.81 -6.48 -3.01
N PRO A 18 12.39 -5.43 -3.61
CA PRO A 18 11.70 -4.16 -3.73
C PRO A 18 10.57 -4.26 -4.76
N CYS A 19 9.40 -3.74 -4.42
CA CYS A 19 8.30 -3.45 -5.34
C CYS A 19 7.93 -1.96 -5.28
N PRO A 20 8.84 -1.07 -5.69
CA PRO A 20 8.67 0.35 -5.46
C PRO A 20 7.54 0.90 -6.34
N LEU A 21 6.60 1.59 -5.71
CA LEU A 21 5.59 2.41 -6.38
C LEU A 21 5.97 3.88 -6.24
N THR A 22 6.02 4.58 -7.38
CA THR A 22 6.16 6.03 -7.39
C THR A 22 4.77 6.65 -7.48
N ILE A 23 4.35 7.34 -6.43
CA ILE A 23 3.05 7.99 -6.38
C ILE A 23 3.23 9.50 -6.47
N THR A 24 2.56 10.09 -7.44
CA THR A 24 2.46 11.54 -7.61
C THR A 24 1.14 12.04 -7.05
N ASN A 25 1.22 12.94 -6.08
CA ASN A 25 0.05 13.63 -5.56
C ASN A 25 -0.31 14.79 -6.47
N ASP A 26 -1.18 14.54 -7.43
CA ASP A 26 -1.79 15.51 -8.35
C ASP A 26 -3.07 16.15 -7.79
N THR A 27 -3.31 16.02 -6.47
CA THR A 27 -4.47 16.59 -5.77
C THR A 27 -4.09 17.85 -4.98
N ASP A 28 -5.10 18.52 -4.42
CA ASP A 28 -4.94 19.76 -3.64
C ASP A 28 -4.75 19.52 -2.13
N HIS A 29 -4.64 18.26 -1.70
CA HIS A 29 -4.45 17.91 -0.28
C HIS A 29 -3.17 17.11 -0.07
N THR A 30 -2.54 17.29 1.08
CA THR A 30 -1.48 16.39 1.53
C THR A 30 -2.06 15.00 1.81
N VAL A 31 -1.35 13.96 1.38
CA VAL A 31 -1.76 12.56 1.55
C VAL A 31 -0.68 11.80 2.30
N LEU A 32 -1.10 10.90 3.19
CA LEU A 32 -0.22 9.96 3.86
C LEU A 32 -0.45 8.56 3.27
N LEU A 33 0.62 7.93 2.83
CA LEU A 33 0.64 6.55 2.38
C LEU A 33 1.23 5.67 3.47
N ILE A 34 0.62 4.51 3.70
CA ILE A 34 1.09 3.53 4.68
C ILE A 34 1.06 2.15 4.03
N ASP A 35 2.19 1.45 4.06
CA ASP A 35 2.22 0.00 3.83
C ASP A 35 1.66 -0.69 5.09
N PRO A 36 0.48 -1.34 5.02
CA PRO A 36 -0.13 -1.97 6.19
C PRO A 36 0.61 -3.25 6.61
N ASN A 37 1.47 -3.82 5.77
CA ASN A 37 2.20 -5.05 6.02
C ASN A 37 3.69 -4.82 6.33
N GLY A 38 4.20 -3.64 6.00
CA GLY A 38 5.58 -3.22 6.24
C GLY A 38 5.70 -2.04 7.19
N PRO A 39 6.93 -1.55 7.41
CA PRO A 39 7.21 -0.42 8.29
C PRO A 39 7.08 0.94 7.58
N GLU A 40 6.80 0.96 6.27
CA GLU A 40 6.90 2.18 5.48
C GLU A 40 5.66 3.08 5.58
N ALA A 41 5.92 4.36 5.82
CA ALA A 41 4.92 5.41 5.75
C ALA A 41 5.53 6.67 5.13
N VAL A 42 4.83 7.28 4.18
CA VAL A 42 5.33 8.42 3.42
C VAL A 42 4.24 9.49 3.29
N LEU A 43 4.57 10.70 3.71
CA LEU A 43 3.73 11.88 3.50
C LEU A 43 4.08 12.52 2.16
N ILE A 44 3.08 12.70 1.30
CA ILE A 44 3.22 13.28 -0.03
C ILE A 44 2.53 14.66 -0.07
N PRO A 45 3.29 15.77 -0.08
CA PRO A 45 2.73 17.09 -0.29
C PRO A 45 2.07 17.25 -1.67
N THR A 46 1.28 18.30 -1.83
CA THR A 46 0.63 18.61 -3.11
C THR A 46 1.66 18.81 -4.23
N LYS A 47 1.36 18.24 -5.41
CA LYS A 47 2.18 18.32 -6.63
C LYS A 47 3.60 17.74 -6.46
N LYS A 48 3.79 16.83 -5.51
CA LYS A 48 5.04 16.11 -5.28
C LYS A 48 4.86 14.62 -5.57
N SER A 49 5.97 13.98 -5.90
CA SER A 49 6.06 12.54 -6.09
C SER A 49 6.95 11.95 -5.01
N MET A 50 6.54 10.80 -4.49
CA MET A 50 7.33 10.02 -3.54
C MET A 50 7.34 8.56 -3.95
N ILE A 51 8.39 7.85 -3.51
CA ILE A 51 8.54 6.42 -3.69
C ILE A 51 8.16 5.75 -2.37
N ILE A 52 7.37 4.69 -2.45
CA ILE A 52 7.09 3.77 -1.35
C ILE A 52 7.37 2.35 -1.84
N ASP A 53 8.03 1.55 -1.03
CA ASP A 53 8.48 0.21 -1.36
C ASP A 53 7.81 -0.81 -0.42
N PRO A 54 6.57 -1.23 -0.74
CA PRO A 54 5.90 -2.26 0.04
C PRO A 54 6.74 -3.53 0.08
N THR A 55 6.99 -4.04 1.29
CA THR A 55 8.00 -5.08 1.51
C THR A 55 7.50 -6.45 1.09
N LEU A 56 8.11 -7.03 0.04
CA LEU A 56 7.94 -8.45 -0.28
C LEU A 56 9.00 -9.30 0.42
N THR A 57 8.56 -10.30 1.19
CA THR A 57 9.43 -11.18 1.98
C THR A 57 10.15 -12.28 1.18
N HIS A 58 9.73 -12.55 -0.06
CA HIS A 58 10.33 -13.60 -0.91
C HIS A 58 10.17 -13.27 -2.41
N PRO A 59 11.14 -13.61 -3.30
CA PRO A 59 11.10 -13.19 -4.71
C PRO A 59 9.93 -13.80 -5.48
N LEU A 60 9.52 -15.02 -5.12
CA LEU A 60 8.34 -15.65 -5.72
C LEU A 60 7.03 -14.94 -5.36
N MET A 61 6.96 -14.29 -4.20
CA MET A 61 5.75 -13.57 -3.75
C MET A 61 5.42 -12.39 -4.64
N LYS A 62 6.41 -11.84 -5.34
CA LYS A 62 6.25 -10.76 -6.31
C LYS A 62 5.15 -10.97 -7.36
N TYR A 63 4.91 -12.22 -7.76
CA TYR A 63 3.97 -12.57 -8.82
C TYR A 63 2.64 -13.18 -8.32
N ILE A 64 2.54 -13.45 -7.02
CA ILE A 64 1.42 -14.19 -6.43
C ILE A 64 0.83 -13.52 -5.18
N SER A 65 1.57 -12.60 -4.56
CA SER A 65 1.13 -11.81 -3.43
C SER A 65 0.46 -10.53 -3.91
N ASN A 66 -0.64 -10.19 -3.25
CA ASN A 66 -1.29 -8.92 -3.45
C ASN A 66 -0.70 -7.93 -2.44
N GLU A 67 0.08 -6.97 -2.92
CA GLU A 67 0.57 -5.87 -2.08
C GLU A 67 -0.52 -4.83 -1.85
N GLN A 68 -0.50 -4.21 -0.67
CA GLN A 68 -1.51 -3.25 -0.26
C GLN A 68 -0.87 -1.93 0.11
N LEU A 69 -1.59 -0.85 -0.16
CA LEU A 69 -1.21 0.47 0.26
C LEU A 69 -2.44 1.24 0.74
N ASP A 70 -2.39 1.68 1.99
CA ASP A 70 -3.45 2.50 2.57
C ASP A 70 -3.18 3.98 2.32
N ILE A 71 -4.21 4.67 1.83
CA ILE A 71 -4.14 6.08 1.43
C ILE A 71 -5.02 6.90 2.37
N TYR A 72 -4.38 7.81 3.08
CA TYR A 72 -4.99 8.66 4.08
C TYR A 72 -5.05 10.12 3.60
N TYR A 73 -6.21 10.73 3.79
CA TYR A 73 -6.43 12.13 3.47
C TYR A 73 -6.57 12.94 4.75
N THR A 74 -6.16 14.20 4.71
CA THR A 74 -6.42 15.18 5.77
C THR A 74 -7.91 15.52 5.84
N GLU A 75 -8.43 15.75 7.03
CA GLU A 75 -9.76 16.33 7.25
C GLU A 75 -9.72 17.84 6.98
N GLU A 76 -10.68 18.36 6.21
CA GLU A 76 -10.69 19.78 5.81
C GLU A 76 -10.73 20.74 7.01
N SER A 77 -11.47 20.36 8.06
CA SER A 77 -11.58 21.13 9.30
C SER A 77 -10.40 20.92 10.27
N SER A 78 -9.48 19.98 9.98
CA SER A 78 -8.40 19.60 10.88
C SER A 78 -7.21 19.01 10.08
N PRO A 79 -6.31 19.85 9.56
CA PRO A 79 -5.23 19.43 8.65
C PRO A 79 -4.21 18.46 9.29
N ASN A 80 -4.22 18.33 10.62
CA ASN A 80 -3.38 17.39 11.35
C ASN A 80 -4.05 16.02 11.58
N LEU A 81 -5.31 15.85 11.18
CA LEU A 81 -6.05 14.60 11.32
C LEU A 81 -6.15 13.89 9.97
N PHE A 82 -5.59 12.68 9.93
CA PHE A 82 -5.61 11.82 8.76
C PHE A 82 -6.61 10.69 8.96
N TYR A 83 -7.39 10.39 7.93
CA TYR A 83 -8.28 9.23 7.91
C TYR A 83 -8.04 8.38 6.67
N LYS A 84 -8.11 7.06 6.86
CA LYS A 84 -7.95 6.09 5.78
C LYS A 84 -9.16 6.20 4.86
N ARG A 85 -8.93 6.56 3.60
CA ARG A 85 -10.00 6.77 2.62
C ARG A 85 -10.01 5.70 1.55
N TYR A 86 -8.83 5.21 1.16
CA TYR A 86 -8.69 4.18 0.14
C TYR A 86 -7.65 3.14 0.52
N ARG A 87 -7.83 1.94 -0.02
CA ARG A 87 -6.82 0.89 -0.05
C ARG A 87 -6.55 0.52 -1.49
N LEU A 88 -5.34 0.80 -1.96
CA LEU A 88 -4.82 0.27 -3.21
C LEU A 88 -4.35 -1.16 -2.98
N THR A 89 -4.65 -2.03 -3.93
CA THR A 89 -4.14 -3.40 -3.98
C THR A 89 -3.48 -3.61 -5.33
N GLU A 90 -2.19 -3.93 -5.29
CA GLU A 90 -1.40 -4.37 -6.42
C GLU A 90 -1.37 -5.91 -6.44
N LYS A 91 -1.92 -6.50 -7.50
CA LYS A 91 -2.08 -7.96 -7.59
C LYS A 91 -0.79 -8.72 -7.91
N TYR A 92 0.15 -8.02 -8.53
CA TYR A 92 1.47 -8.51 -8.87
C TYR A 92 2.38 -7.32 -9.15
N CYS A 93 3.64 -7.44 -8.79
CA CYS A 93 4.64 -6.41 -9.03
C CYS A 93 5.13 -6.42 -10.49
N SER A 94 5.63 -5.28 -10.94
CA SER A 94 6.32 -5.12 -12.23
C SER A 94 7.74 -4.62 -12.02
N ASP A 95 8.70 -5.18 -12.75
CA ASP A 95 10.08 -4.67 -12.82
C ASP A 95 10.22 -3.39 -13.66
N ASP A 96 9.24 -3.13 -14.52
CA ASP A 96 9.21 -1.96 -15.38
C ASP A 96 8.90 -0.71 -14.54
N PRO A 97 9.87 0.20 -14.34
CA PRO A 97 9.71 1.37 -13.47
C PRO A 97 8.63 2.33 -14.00
N GLU A 98 8.38 2.37 -15.31
CA GLU A 98 7.34 3.22 -15.88
C GLU A 98 5.94 2.73 -15.51
N LYS A 99 5.75 1.42 -15.40
CA LYS A 99 4.48 0.84 -14.94
C LYS A 99 4.23 1.04 -13.45
N ASN A 100 5.25 1.44 -12.69
CA ASN A 100 5.20 1.63 -11.25
C ASN A 100 4.89 3.09 -10.87
N LYS A 101 4.77 3.98 -11.86
CA LYS A 101 4.36 5.36 -11.66
C LYS A 101 2.84 5.46 -11.71
N LEU A 102 2.25 6.05 -10.67
CA LEU A 102 0.83 6.33 -10.58
C LEU A 102 0.61 7.75 -10.08
N THR A 103 -0.42 8.42 -10.58
CA THR A 103 -0.97 9.60 -9.91
C THR A 103 -2.09 9.19 -8.96
N LEU A 104 -2.39 10.03 -7.95
CA LEU A 104 -3.53 9.79 -7.09
C LEU A 104 -4.82 9.78 -7.89
N SER A 105 -5.00 10.67 -8.88
CA SER A 105 -6.19 10.64 -9.74
C SER A 105 -6.36 9.30 -10.48
N GLN A 106 -5.28 8.72 -11.01
CA GLN A 106 -5.32 7.39 -11.63
C GLN A 106 -5.74 6.31 -10.62
N ILE A 107 -5.19 6.36 -9.40
CA ILE A 107 -5.59 5.44 -8.32
C ILE A 107 -7.09 5.57 -8.02
N LEU A 108 -7.62 6.80 -7.95
CA LEU A 108 -9.04 7.03 -7.70
C LEU A 108 -9.94 6.46 -8.80
N GLN A 109 -9.51 6.50 -10.06
CA GLN A 109 -10.25 5.88 -11.17
C GLN A 109 -10.37 4.35 -11.01
N PHE A 110 -9.41 3.70 -10.38
CA PHE A 110 -9.45 2.24 -10.12
C PHE A 110 -10.51 1.82 -9.10
N VAL A 111 -11.15 2.77 -8.41
CA VAL A 111 -12.30 2.48 -7.52
C VAL A 111 -13.44 1.89 -8.36
N ASP A 112 -13.73 2.52 -9.50
CA ASP A 112 -14.82 2.13 -10.39
C ASP A 112 -14.32 1.26 -11.56
N GLN A 113 -13.05 1.41 -11.94
CA GLN A 113 -12.44 0.75 -13.11
C GLN A 113 -11.18 -0.02 -12.72
N PRO A 114 -11.30 -1.17 -12.03
CA PRO A 114 -10.13 -1.96 -11.66
C PRO A 114 -9.41 -2.47 -12.91
N THR A 115 -8.08 -2.55 -12.84
CA THR A 115 -7.25 -3.09 -13.92
C THR A 115 -6.82 -4.52 -13.62
N LYS A 116 -6.11 -5.15 -14.56
CA LYS A 116 -5.50 -6.46 -14.33
C LYS A 116 -4.49 -6.43 -13.18
N ARG A 117 -3.78 -5.31 -12.98
CA ARG A 117 -2.76 -5.14 -11.94
C ARG A 117 -3.31 -4.51 -10.67
N PHE A 118 -4.16 -3.50 -10.77
CA PHE A 118 -4.59 -2.69 -9.64
C PHE A 118 -6.08 -2.83 -9.34
N LYS A 119 -6.42 -2.79 -8.06
CA LYS A 119 -7.79 -2.64 -7.56
C LYS A 119 -7.77 -1.65 -6.40
N VAL A 120 -8.78 -0.80 -6.30
CA VAL A 120 -8.91 0.11 -5.16
C VAL A 120 -10.21 -0.14 -4.43
N LYS A 121 -10.15 -0.16 -3.09
CA LYS A 121 -11.31 -0.22 -2.22
C LYS A 121 -11.46 1.12 -1.51
N LYS A 122 -12.61 1.78 -1.68
CA LYS A 122 -13.01 2.93 -0.86
C LYS A 122 -13.39 2.46 0.54
N ILE A 123 -12.91 3.16 1.56
CA ILE A 123 -13.20 2.90 2.96
C ILE A 123 -14.09 4.05 3.45
N GLN A 124 -15.31 3.71 3.86
CA GLN A 124 -16.21 4.69 4.46
C GLN A 124 -15.72 5.02 5.87
N LYS A 125 -15.71 6.31 6.22
CA LYS A 125 -15.50 6.75 7.60
C LYS A 125 -16.65 6.17 8.41
N THR A 126 -16.38 5.20 9.28
CA THR A 126 -17.39 4.78 10.26
C THR A 126 -17.55 5.96 11.21
N GLU A 127 -18.62 6.73 11.06
CA GLU A 127 -19.04 7.68 12.07
C GLU A 127 -19.36 6.86 13.33
N LYS A 128 -18.44 6.84 14.30
CA LYS A 128 -18.81 6.42 15.64
C LYS A 128 -19.78 7.49 16.14
N SER A 129 -21.08 7.20 16.14
CA SER A 129 -22.01 7.98 16.94
C SER A 129 -21.56 7.83 18.38
N ILE A 130 -20.93 8.87 18.93
CA ILE A 130 -20.71 8.95 20.37
C ILE A 130 -22.10 9.21 20.96
N GLU A 131 -22.80 8.13 21.30
CA GLU A 131 -24.03 8.19 22.07
C GLU A 131 -23.62 8.63 23.48
N HIS A 132 -23.58 9.94 23.70
CA HIS A 132 -23.44 10.52 25.02
C HIS A 132 -24.69 10.18 25.83
N LYS A 133 -24.70 9.00 26.47
CA LYS A 133 -25.57 8.75 27.61
C LYS A 133 -25.08 9.59 28.77
N HIS A 134 -25.70 10.76 28.94
CA HIS A 134 -25.75 11.43 30.22
C HIS A 134 -26.56 10.53 31.17
N ASN A 135 -25.89 9.97 32.18
CA ASN A 135 -26.50 9.56 33.44
C ASN A 135 -26.17 10.62 34.49
#